data_AF-A0A1M7YM68-F1
#
_entry.id   AF-A0A1M7YM68-F1
#
_cell.length_a   1.000
_cell.length_b   1.000
_cell.length_c   1.000
_cell.angle_alpha   90.00
_cell.angle_beta   90.00
_cell.angle_gamma   90.00
#
_symmetry.space_group_name_H-M   'P 1'
#
loop_
_entity.id
_entity.type
_entity.pdbx_description
1 polymer ?
#
loop_
_entity_poly.entity_id
_entity_poly.type
_entity_poly.pdbx_seq_one_letter_code
_entity_poly.pdbx_strand_id
1 'polypeptide(L)'
;MGKATKAIEEMQDAILLSIKKLIADSESVKVIKCRVTEVIDSNKYKVFNNGSIYTVKARWTYNINDIVYVMVLPNNYNDMFIIY
;
A
#
# COMPACT_ATOMS: atom_id res chain seq x y z
N MET A 1 -6.79 42.21 -18.78
CA MET A 1 -6.89 40.75 -18.98
C MET A 1 -8.35 40.35 -18.83
N GLY A 2 -8.89 39.57 -19.78
CA GLY A 2 -10.32 39.29 -19.86
C GLY A 2 -10.79 38.34 -18.76
N LYS A 3 -12.01 38.54 -18.24
CA LYS A 3 -12.63 37.70 -17.19
C LYS A 3 -12.59 36.19 -17.50
N ALA A 4 -12.64 35.82 -18.78
CA ALA A 4 -12.56 34.43 -19.23
C ALA A 4 -11.20 33.77 -18.95
N THR A 5 -10.10 34.51 -19.07
CA THR A 5 -8.74 33.98 -18.82
C THR A 5 -8.56 33.59 -17.36
N LYS A 6 -9.07 34.44 -16.45
CA LYS A 6 -8.99 34.20 -15.00
C LYS A 6 -9.82 32.98 -14.56
N ALA A 7 -11.00 32.78 -15.15
CA ALA A 7 -11.84 31.62 -14.85
C ALA A 7 -11.20 30.29 -15.32
N ILE A 8 -10.45 30.32 -16.44
CA ILE A 8 -9.71 29.15 -16.92
C ILE A 8 -8.53 28.83 -16.00
N GLU A 9 -7.80 29.84 -15.53
CA GLU A 9 -6.71 29.68 -14.56
C GLU A 9 -7.21 29.08 -13.24
N GLU A 10 -8.31 29.59 -12.69
CA GLU A 10 -8.93 29.07 -11.46
C GLU A 10 -9.37 27.60 -11.61
N MET A 11 -9.86 27.22 -12.80
CA MET A 11 -10.24 25.84 -13.10
C MET A 11 -9.02 24.92 -13.20
N GLN A 12 -7.93 25.38 -13.82
CA GLN A 12 -6.67 24.64 -13.90
C GLN A 12 -6.09 24.38 -12.51
N ASP A 13 -6.08 25.38 -11.63
CA ASP A 13 -5.60 25.25 -10.26
C ASP A 13 -6.44 24.26 -9.45
N ALA A 14 -7.78 24.28 -9.60
CA ALA A 14 -8.68 23.36 -8.93
C ALA A 14 -8.48 21.89 -9.38
N ILE A 15 -8.25 21.67 -10.68
CA ILE A 15 -7.94 20.35 -11.23
C ILE A 15 -6.59 19.87 -10.70
N LEU A 16 -5.57 20.72 -10.76
CA LEU A 16 -4.22 20.39 -10.28
C LEU A 16 -4.21 20.07 -8.79
N LEU A 17 -4.95 20.84 -7.98
CA LEU A 17 -5.11 20.58 -6.55
C LEU A 17 -5.79 19.24 -6.27
N SER A 18 -6.83 18.91 -7.04
CA SER A 18 -7.53 17.63 -6.92
C SER A 18 -6.61 16.45 -7.26
N ILE A 19 -5.82 16.56 -8.33
CA ILE A 19 -4.84 15.55 -8.70
C ILE A 19 -3.77 15.39 -7.61
N LYS A 20 -3.24 16.50 -7.08
CA LYS A 20 -2.26 16.47 -5.99
C LYS A 20 -2.80 15.79 -4.72
N LYS A 21 -4.06 16.03 -4.36
CA LYS A 21 -4.71 15.36 -3.22
C LYS A 21 -4.84 13.86 -3.45
N LEU A 22 -5.27 13.44 -4.64
CA LEU A 22 -5.37 12.02 -4.98
C LEU A 22 -4.01 11.30 -4.95
N ILE A 23 -2.94 11.98 -5.37
CA ILE A 23 -1.57 11.44 -5.30
C ILE A 23 -1.11 11.36 -3.85
N ALA A 24 -1.30 12.43 -3.05
CA ALA A 24 -0.91 12.46 -1.64
C ALA A 24 -1.63 11.39 -0.80
N ASP A 25 -2.91 11.16 -1.07
CA ASP A 25 -3.68 10.09 -0.42
C ASP A 25 -3.23 8.67 -0.85
N SER A 26 -2.50 8.55 -1.96
CA SER A 26 -2.00 7.26 -2.47
C SER A 26 -0.68 6.80 -1.84
N GLU A 27 0.04 7.66 -1.10
CA GLU A 27 1.47 7.45 -0.79
C GLU A 27 1.80 6.96 0.63
N SER A 28 0.83 6.54 1.43
CA SER A 28 1.17 6.01 2.76
C SER A 28 1.55 4.53 2.71
N VAL A 29 2.80 4.23 3.08
CA VAL A 29 3.20 2.89 3.50
C VAL A 29 2.28 2.45 4.63
N LYS A 30 1.62 1.30 4.47
CA LYS A 30 0.72 0.76 5.49
C LYS A 30 1.36 -0.44 6.14
N VAL A 31 1.30 -0.49 7.46
CA VAL A 31 1.66 -1.69 8.21
C VAL A 31 0.37 -2.37 8.66
N ILE A 32 0.19 -3.63 8.28
CA ILE A 32 -0.98 -4.43 8.64
C ILE A 32 -0.57 -5.66 9.44
N LYS A 33 -1.41 -6.04 10.40
CA LYS A 33 -1.21 -7.25 11.21
C LYS A 33 -1.81 -8.45 10.49
N CYS A 34 -1.02 -9.49 10.24
CA CYS A 34 -1.46 -10.68 9.52
C CYS A 34 -1.14 -11.95 10.31
N ARG A 35 -1.77 -13.06 9.93
CA ARG A 35 -1.42 -14.40 10.42
C ARG A 35 -0.76 -15.19 9.30
N VAL A 36 0.36 -15.84 9.56
CA VAL A 36 0.98 -16.78 8.60
C VAL A 36 0.08 -18.01 8.45
N THR A 37 -0.32 -18.33 7.23
CA THR A 37 -1.18 -19.49 6.94
C THR A 37 -0.44 -20.60 6.20
N GLU A 38 0.64 -20.28 5.48
CA GLU A 38 1.39 -21.24 4.67
C GLU A 38 2.84 -20.76 4.50
N VAL A 39 3.79 -21.71 4.51
CA VAL A 39 5.18 -21.48 4.13
C VAL A 39 5.35 -21.97 2.69
N ILE A 40 5.63 -21.07 1.76
CA ILE A 40 5.82 -21.41 0.33
C ILE A 40 7.27 -21.82 0.09
N ASP A 41 8.21 -21.04 0.64
CA ASP A 41 9.65 -21.22 0.53
C ASP A 41 10.32 -20.59 1.76
N SER A 42 11.61 -20.82 1.94
CA SER A 42 12.49 -20.28 2.98
C SER A 42 12.35 -18.78 3.27
N ASN A 43 11.87 -17.98 2.30
CA ASN A 43 11.67 -16.54 2.44
C ASN A 43 10.29 -16.04 1.93
N LYS A 44 9.34 -16.94 1.66
CA LYS A 44 8.01 -16.59 1.11
C LYS A 44 6.90 -17.27 1.88
N TYR A 45 5.89 -16.48 2.23
CA TYR A 45 4.79 -16.90 3.09
C TYR A 45 3.46 -16.46 2.51
N LYS A 46 2.40 -17.24 2.75
CA LYS A 46 1.03 -16.73 2.66
C LYS A 46 0.58 -16.23 4.01
N VAL A 47 -0.02 -15.05 4.02
CA VAL A 47 -0.54 -14.40 5.22
C VAL A 47 -2.00 -14.00 5.03
N PHE A 48 -2.78 -14.15 6.09
CA PHE A 48 -4.19 -13.80 6.13
C PHE A 48 -4.41 -12.48 6.87
N ASN A 49 -5.18 -11.58 6.27
CA ASN A 49 -5.67 -10.36 6.89
C ASN A 49 -7.10 -10.07 6.41
N ASN A 50 -8.04 -9.95 7.34
CA ASN A 50 -9.44 -9.54 7.12
C ASN A 50 -10.11 -10.17 5.87
N GLY A 51 -10.02 -11.49 5.72
CA GLY A 51 -10.70 -12.22 4.64
C GLY A 51 -9.88 -12.35 3.35
N SER A 52 -8.70 -11.74 3.28
CA SER A 52 -7.81 -11.83 2.12
C SER A 52 -6.52 -12.57 2.46
N ILE A 53 -5.99 -13.29 1.48
CA ILE A 53 -4.69 -13.97 1.56
C ILE A 53 -3.71 -13.26 0.65
N TYR A 54 -2.52 -12.99 1.17
CA TYR A 54 -1.45 -12.28 0.49
C TYR A 54 -0.19 -13.13 0.47
N THR A 55 0.63 -13.00 -0.57
CA THR A 55 1.98 -13.57 -0.59
C THR A 55 2.97 -12.49 -0.22
N VAL A 56 3.84 -12.78 0.75
CA VAL A 56 4.81 -11.81 1.29
C VAL A 56 6.20 -12.42 1.37
N LYS A 57 7.22 -11.56 1.23
CA LYS A 57 8.63 -11.94 1.45
C LYS A 57 9.00 -11.72 2.92
N ALA A 58 9.94 -12.50 3.43
CA ALA A 58 10.45 -12.32 4.80
C ALA A 58 11.95 -12.51 4.86
N ARG A 59 12.59 -11.78 5.79
CA ARG A 59 14.01 -11.96 6.11
C ARG A 59 14.25 -13.08 7.12
N TRP A 60 13.32 -13.26 8.04
CA TRP A 60 13.38 -14.27 9.09
C TRP A 60 12.40 -15.41 8.82
N THR A 61 12.63 -16.52 9.49
CA THR A 61 11.76 -17.68 9.40
C THR A 61 10.60 -17.55 10.38
N TYR A 62 9.40 -17.79 9.90
CA TYR A 62 8.16 -17.77 10.68
C TYR A 62 7.44 -19.11 10.57
N ASN A 63 6.70 -19.47 11.61
CA ASN A 63 5.87 -20.67 11.65
C ASN A 63 4.43 -20.38 11.22
N ILE A 64 3.74 -21.43 10.81
CA ILE A 64 2.29 -21.35 10.55
C ILE A 64 1.58 -20.95 11.85
N ASN A 65 0.63 -20.02 11.73
CA ASN A 65 -0.11 -19.34 12.79
C ASN A 65 0.63 -18.21 13.53
N ASP A 66 1.90 -17.92 13.19
CA ASP A 66 2.57 -16.74 13.73
C ASP A 66 1.83 -15.46 13.32
N ILE A 67 1.83 -14.49 14.23
CA ILE A 67 1.28 -13.17 14.00
C ILE A 67 2.42 -12.25 13.60
N VAL A 68 2.32 -11.68 12.41
CA VAL A 68 3.37 -10.88 11.79
C VAL A 68 2.85 -9.52 11.35
N TYR A 69 3.74 -8.55 11.27
CA TYR A 69 3.44 -7.23 10.72
C TYR A 69 4.00 -7.13 9.31
N VAL A 70 3.12 -6.86 8.35
CA VAL A 70 3.46 -6.76 6.93
C VAL A 70 3.42 -5.31 6.51
N MET A 71 4.51 -4.86 5.90
CA MET A 71 4.57 -3.57 5.23
C MET A 71 4.03 -3.69 3.81
N VAL A 72 3.03 -2.87 3.50
CA VAL A 72 2.44 -2.72 2.17
C VAL A 72 2.97 -1.43 1.57
N LEU A 73 3.73 -1.56 0.48
CA LEU A 73 4.25 -0.42 -0.24
C LEU A 73 3.13 0.24 -1.07
N PRO A 74 3.12 1.59 -1.16
CA PRO A 74 2.20 2.33 -2.02
C PRO A 74 2.20 1.79 -3.44
N ASN A 75 1.01 1.50 -3.98
CA ASN A 75 0.81 1.03 -5.36
C ASN A 75 1.57 -0.25 -5.75
N ASN A 76 2.13 -1.00 -4.78
CA ASN A 76 2.86 -2.23 -5.05
C ASN A 76 2.54 -3.33 -4.03
N TYR A 77 1.40 -3.98 -4.25
CA TYR A 77 0.97 -5.16 -3.50
C TYR A 77 1.79 -6.42 -3.85
N ASN A 78 2.65 -6.38 -4.86
CA ASN A 78 3.51 -7.53 -5.21
C ASN A 78 4.80 -7.56 -4.38
N ASP A 79 5.19 -6.45 -3.76
CA ASP A 79 6.40 -6.33 -2.94
C ASP A 79 6.08 -6.03 -1.46
N MET A 80 5.17 -6.83 -0.89
CA MET A 80 4.93 -6.86 0.54
C MET A 80 6.00 -7.66 1.27
N PHE A 81 6.42 -7.19 2.44
CA PHE A 81 7.40 -7.89 3.28
C PHE A 81 7.07 -7.83 4.77
N ILE A 82 7.43 -8.89 5.48
CA ILE A 82 7.31 -8.97 6.94
C ILE A 82 8.41 -8.12 7.58
N ILE A 83 8.02 -7.26 8.52
CA ILE A 83 8.94 -6.38 9.26
C ILE A 83 9.13 -6.80 10.72
N TYR A 84 8.16 -7.49 11.31
CA TYR A 84 8.21 -8.03 12.67
C TYR A 84 7.42 -9.34 12.72
#